data_AF-A0A2E2AQ92-F1
#
_entry.id   AF-A0A2E2AQ92-F1
#
_cell.length_a   1.000
_cell.length_b   1.000
_cell.length_c   1.000
_cell.angle_alpha   90.00
_cell.angle_beta   90.00
_cell.angle_gamma   90.00
#
_symmetry.space_group_name_H-M   'P 1'
#
loop_
_entity.id
_entity.type
_entity.pdbx_description
1 polymer ?
#
loop_
_entity_poly.entity_id
_entity_poly.type
_entity_poly.pdbx_seq_one_letter_code
_entity_poly.pdbx_strand_id
1 'polypeptide(L)'
;CVEEHLDACLEAGLNVEGINAEVAAGQWEFQIFAKGAGDAGDQIWVARYLLERAGEKYGYAIDWHPKPLGRTDWNGSGMHANFSNGPMRESGDEAVFTAICEEFAKHIERHISVYGADNDQRLTGEHETQSIDKFSYGVSDRGASIRIPVGTIEDGWKGRLEDRRPASNADPYKVAAAIIKTCKQAGQG
;
A
#
# COMPACT_ATOMS: atom_id res chain seq x y z
N CYS A 1 12.49 16.41 10.88
CA CYS A 1 12.51 14.95 10.64
C CYS A 1 11.83 14.59 9.32
N VAL A 2 10.50 14.73 9.17
CA VAL A 2 9.81 14.30 7.93
C VAL A 2 10.20 15.12 6.69
N GLU A 3 10.37 16.44 6.81
CA GLU A 3 10.85 17.28 5.71
C GLU A 3 12.31 16.94 5.34
N GLU A 4 13.19 16.73 6.32
CA GLU A 4 14.58 16.29 6.07
C GLU A 4 14.64 14.92 5.38
N HIS A 5 13.70 14.01 5.69
CA HIS A 5 13.58 12.72 5.00
C HIS A 5 13.14 12.88 3.55
N LEU A 6 12.16 13.75 3.29
CA LEU A 6 11.72 14.08 1.93
C LEU A 6 12.89 14.64 1.09
N ASP A 7 13.62 15.62 1.63
CA ASP A 7 14.78 16.22 0.97
C ASP A 7 15.85 15.16 0.66
N ALA A 8 16.17 14.30 1.63
CA ALA A 8 17.14 13.22 1.44
C ALA A 8 16.72 12.21 0.36
N CYS A 9 15.43 11.89 0.29
CA CYS A 9 14.91 11.00 -0.76
C CYS A 9 15.02 11.63 -2.15
N LEU A 10 14.68 12.92 -2.28
CA LEU A 10 14.80 13.65 -3.54
C LEU A 10 16.26 13.77 -3.98
N GLU A 11 17.18 14.05 -3.06
CA GLU A 11 18.63 14.10 -3.34
C GLU A 11 19.18 12.73 -3.77
N ALA A 12 18.69 11.65 -3.17
CA ALA A 12 19.04 10.28 -3.55
C ALA A 12 18.42 9.83 -4.89
N GLY A 13 17.58 10.67 -5.52
CA GLY A 13 16.93 10.36 -6.79
C GLY A 13 15.75 9.40 -6.67
N LEU A 14 15.18 9.23 -5.48
CA LEU A 14 13.95 8.46 -5.29
C LEU A 14 12.76 9.25 -5.82
N ASN A 15 11.81 8.56 -6.45
CA ASN A 15 10.62 9.18 -7.02
C ASN A 15 9.50 9.30 -5.97
N VAL A 16 9.75 10.14 -4.96
CA VAL A 16 8.79 10.49 -3.91
C VAL A 16 7.78 11.49 -4.44
N GLU A 17 6.50 11.23 -4.21
CA GLU A 17 5.40 12.09 -4.68
C GLU A 17 4.88 13.04 -3.59
N GLY A 18 5.13 12.72 -2.32
CA GLY A 18 4.65 13.55 -1.22
C GLY A 18 4.89 12.96 0.16
N ILE A 19 4.44 13.74 1.14
CA ILE A 19 4.35 13.39 2.56
C ILE A 19 3.05 13.95 3.13
N ASN A 20 2.49 13.30 4.16
CA ASN A 20 1.39 13.85 4.92
C ASN A 20 1.42 13.36 6.38
N ALA A 21 0.88 14.19 7.28
CA ALA A 21 0.55 13.73 8.62
C ALA A 21 -0.65 12.77 8.55
N GLU A 22 -0.62 11.73 9.37
CA GLU A 22 -1.70 10.75 9.48
C GLU A 22 -2.57 11.00 10.73
N VAL A 23 -3.55 10.11 10.96
CA VAL A 23 -4.58 10.30 12.00
C VAL A 23 -4.00 10.26 13.41
N ALA A 24 -3.06 9.36 13.70
CA ALA A 24 -2.49 9.25 15.04
C ALA A 24 -1.35 10.26 15.27
N ALA A 25 -1.24 10.80 16.48
CA ALA A 25 -0.19 11.75 16.82
C ALA A 25 1.20 11.11 16.65
N GLY A 26 2.04 11.72 15.81
CA GLY A 26 3.37 11.20 15.46
C GLY A 26 3.37 10.21 14.30
N GLN A 27 2.21 9.89 13.70
CA GLN A 27 2.10 9.06 12.51
C GLN A 27 2.25 9.93 11.25
N TRP A 28 3.03 9.43 10.28
CA TRP A 28 3.32 10.11 9.02
C TRP A 28 3.32 9.11 7.87
N GLU A 29 2.99 9.59 6.67
CA GLU A 29 3.05 8.86 5.42
C GLU A 29 4.00 9.55 4.44
N PHE A 30 4.67 8.75 3.60
CA PHE A 30 5.34 9.17 2.37
C PHE A 30 4.96 8.21 1.25
N GLN A 31 4.95 8.70 0.01
CA GLN A 31 4.55 7.91 -1.16
C GLN A 31 5.65 7.87 -2.21
N ILE A 32 5.95 6.69 -2.74
CA ILE A 32 6.90 6.49 -3.84
C ILE A 32 6.19 5.86 -5.02
N PHE A 33 6.44 6.41 -6.21
CA PHE A 33 5.95 5.86 -7.46
C PHE A 33 7.11 5.24 -8.22
N ALA A 34 6.95 4.01 -8.66
CA ALA A 34 8.00 3.29 -9.39
C ALA A 34 7.41 2.47 -10.53
N LYS A 35 8.21 2.25 -11.57
CA LYS A 35 7.83 1.42 -12.71
C LYS A 35 8.42 0.02 -12.56
N GLY A 36 7.58 -0.91 -12.12
CA GLY A 36 7.94 -2.31 -11.93
C GLY A 36 8.29 -2.64 -10.48
N ALA A 37 8.17 -3.92 -10.13
CA ALA A 37 8.30 -4.38 -8.74
C ALA A 37 9.72 -4.29 -8.17
N GLY A 38 10.75 -4.42 -9.00
CA GLY A 38 12.14 -4.30 -8.55
C GLY A 38 12.42 -2.89 -8.04
N ASP A 39 12.21 -1.90 -8.91
CA ASP A 39 12.39 -0.47 -8.59
C ASP A 39 11.50 -0.02 -7.43
N ALA A 40 10.23 -0.47 -7.38
CA ALA A 40 9.35 -0.19 -6.25
C ALA A 40 9.91 -0.72 -4.92
N GLY A 41 10.47 -1.92 -4.91
CA GLY A 41 11.09 -2.49 -3.71
C GLY A 41 12.36 -1.77 -3.31
N ASP A 42 13.26 -1.51 -4.27
CA ASP A 42 14.54 -0.82 -4.05
C ASP A 42 14.30 0.55 -3.41
N GLN A 43 13.42 1.36 -4.03
CA GLN A 43 13.19 2.72 -3.56
C GLN A 43 12.50 2.76 -2.19
N ILE A 44 11.54 1.87 -1.91
CA ILE A 44 10.89 1.81 -0.58
C ILE A 44 11.92 1.44 0.49
N TRP A 45 12.80 0.47 0.24
CA TRP A 45 13.82 0.09 1.22
C TRP A 45 14.82 1.22 1.49
N VAL A 46 15.30 1.90 0.44
CA VAL A 46 16.20 3.05 0.61
C VAL A 46 15.50 4.18 1.34
N ALA A 47 14.24 4.48 1.02
CA ALA A 47 13.47 5.51 1.71
C ALA A 47 13.25 5.20 3.19
N ARG A 48 12.96 3.94 3.56
CA ARG A 48 12.87 3.52 4.97
C ARG A 48 14.20 3.70 5.70
N TYR A 49 15.30 3.30 5.07
CA TYR A 49 16.64 3.52 5.62
C TYR A 49 16.91 5.01 5.87
N LEU A 50 16.67 5.87 4.87
CA LEU A 50 16.86 7.32 5.01
C LEU A 50 15.97 7.91 6.14
N LEU A 51 14.75 7.41 6.31
CA LEU A 51 13.85 7.86 7.38
C LEU A 51 14.41 7.52 8.77
N GLU A 52 14.92 6.30 8.94
CA GLU A 52 15.56 5.88 10.20
C GLU A 52 16.82 6.71 10.48
N ARG A 53 17.66 6.94 9.47
CA ARG A 53 18.85 7.81 9.58
C ARG A 53 18.49 9.25 9.95
N ALA A 54 17.41 9.79 9.39
CA ALA A 54 16.91 11.11 9.74
C ALA A 54 16.40 11.16 11.19
N GLY A 55 15.69 10.12 11.64
CA GLY A 55 15.19 9.99 13.01
C GLY A 55 16.30 9.94 14.07
N GLU A 56 17.40 9.23 13.78
CA GLU A 56 18.54 9.09 14.71
C GLU A 56 19.12 10.43 15.17
N LYS A 57 19.19 11.44 14.29
CA LYS A 57 19.69 12.80 14.59
C LYS A 57 18.92 13.48 15.71
N TYR A 58 17.66 13.12 15.88
CA TYR A 58 16.75 13.67 16.90
C TYR A 58 16.55 12.72 18.09
N GLY A 59 17.23 11.58 18.13
CA GLY A 59 17.00 10.55 19.14
C GLY A 59 15.64 9.85 18.99
N TYR A 60 15.05 9.87 17.79
CA TYR A 60 13.81 9.17 17.49
C TYR A 60 14.07 7.77 16.94
N ALA A 61 13.17 6.85 17.26
CA ALA A 61 13.10 5.53 16.62
C ALA A 61 11.85 5.48 15.74
N ILE A 62 11.96 4.88 14.56
CA ILE A 62 10.83 4.66 13.65
C ILE A 62 10.22 3.30 13.98
N ASP A 63 8.92 3.27 14.25
CA ASP A 63 8.18 2.04 14.53
C ASP A 63 7.33 1.65 13.31
N TRP A 64 7.73 0.54 12.68
CA TRP A 64 7.01 -0.03 11.53
C TRP A 64 5.89 -1.00 11.94
N HIS A 65 5.68 -1.28 13.23
CA HIS A 65 4.63 -2.18 13.69
C HIS A 65 3.25 -1.70 13.19
N PRO A 66 2.38 -2.58 12.64
CA PRO A 66 1.12 -2.17 12.02
C PRO A 66 0.09 -1.63 13.01
N LYS A 67 0.25 -1.89 14.31
CA LYS A 67 -0.63 -1.38 15.37
C LYS A 67 0.20 -0.98 16.61
N PRO A 68 1.01 0.07 16.54
CA PRO A 68 2.03 0.36 17.55
C PRO A 68 1.43 0.83 18.88
N LEU A 69 0.23 1.42 18.85
CA LEU A 69 -0.53 1.83 20.03
C LEU A 69 -1.46 0.72 20.57
N GLY A 70 -1.29 -0.52 20.11
CA GLY A 70 -2.07 -1.68 20.57
C GLY A 70 -3.59 -1.53 20.37
N ARG A 71 -4.39 -2.04 21.32
CA ARG A 71 -5.86 -2.03 21.27
C ARG A 71 -6.50 -0.69 21.68
N THR A 72 -5.81 0.42 21.46
CA THR A 72 -6.38 1.75 21.66
C THR A 72 -7.24 2.17 20.46
N ASP A 73 -8.04 3.23 20.62
CA ASP A 73 -8.91 3.80 19.58
C ASP A 73 -8.12 4.69 18.58
N TRP A 74 -6.94 4.22 18.18
CA TRP A 74 -6.05 4.89 17.23
C TRP A 74 -5.81 4.01 16.01
N ASN A 75 -5.68 4.65 14.84
CA ASN A 75 -5.41 3.96 13.58
C ASN A 75 -4.12 3.12 13.66
N GLY A 76 -4.10 2.04 12.88
CA GLY A 76 -2.86 1.33 12.60
C GLY A 76 -2.10 1.96 11.43
N SER A 77 -0.92 1.43 11.14
CA SER A 77 -0.06 1.84 10.03
C SER A 77 -0.09 0.79 8.92
N GLY A 78 -0.44 1.22 7.70
CA GLY A 78 -0.47 0.38 6.51
C GLY A 78 0.67 0.70 5.54
N MET A 79 0.79 -0.11 4.50
CA MET A 79 1.61 0.19 3.31
C MET A 79 0.73 -0.04 2.08
N HIS A 80 -0.24 0.86 1.86
CA HIS A 80 -1.18 0.71 0.75
C HIS A 80 -0.43 0.64 -0.59
N ALA A 81 -0.73 -0.39 -1.38
CA ALA A 81 -0.05 -0.65 -2.64
C ALA A 81 -0.96 -0.25 -3.80
N ASN A 82 -0.60 0.86 -4.46
CA ASN A 82 -1.26 1.32 -5.67
C ASN A 82 -0.64 0.62 -6.88
N PHE A 83 -1.45 -0.02 -7.72
CA PHE A 83 -0.94 -0.78 -8.87
C PHE A 83 -1.83 -0.66 -10.11
N SER A 84 -1.20 -0.81 -11.27
CA SER A 84 -1.84 -0.82 -12.59
C SER A 84 -0.96 -1.51 -13.61
N ASN A 85 -1.55 -2.07 -14.67
CA ASN A 85 -0.87 -2.60 -15.85
C ASN A 85 -1.39 -1.92 -17.13
N GLY A 86 -0.89 -2.33 -18.30
CA GLY A 86 -1.33 -1.81 -19.60
C GLY A 86 -2.85 -1.87 -19.78
N PRO A 87 -3.50 -3.04 -19.63
CA PRO A 87 -4.95 -3.16 -19.74
C PRO A 87 -5.74 -2.19 -18.84
N MET A 88 -5.35 -2.03 -17.57
CA MET A 88 -6.00 -1.09 -16.65
C MET A 88 -5.83 0.38 -17.04
N ARG A 89 -4.78 0.73 -17.77
CA ARG A 89 -4.50 2.11 -18.19
C ARG A 89 -5.08 2.46 -19.56
N GLU A 90 -5.34 1.46 -20.39
CA GLU A 90 -5.60 1.67 -21.83
C GLU A 90 -7.00 1.22 -22.27
N SER A 91 -7.52 0.13 -21.71
CA SER A 91 -8.75 -0.52 -22.21
C SER A 91 -10.01 0.33 -22.07
N GLY A 92 -10.15 1.05 -20.96
CA GLY A 92 -11.41 1.72 -20.60
C GLY A 92 -12.53 0.74 -20.28
N ASP A 93 -12.21 -0.44 -19.77
CA ASP A 93 -13.17 -1.51 -19.49
C ASP A 93 -13.22 -1.86 -18.00
N GLU A 94 -14.40 -1.67 -17.39
CA GLU A 94 -14.71 -2.07 -16.02
C GLU A 94 -14.41 -3.55 -15.75
N ALA A 95 -14.64 -4.41 -16.74
CA ALA A 95 -14.46 -5.85 -16.58
C ALA A 95 -13.00 -6.22 -16.25
N VAL A 96 -12.02 -5.43 -16.69
CA VAL A 96 -10.60 -5.62 -16.34
C VAL A 96 -10.38 -5.46 -14.84
N PHE A 97 -10.96 -4.42 -14.25
CA PHE A 97 -10.83 -4.14 -12.81
C PHE A 97 -11.56 -5.19 -11.98
N THR A 98 -12.79 -5.52 -12.38
CA THR A 98 -13.62 -6.53 -11.71
C THR A 98 -12.94 -7.91 -11.73
N ALA A 99 -12.42 -8.35 -12.89
CA ALA A 99 -11.74 -9.63 -13.01
C ALA A 99 -10.48 -9.71 -12.11
N ILE A 100 -9.72 -8.63 -12.01
CA ILE A 100 -8.56 -8.57 -11.09
C ILE A 100 -9.04 -8.69 -9.64
N CYS A 101 -10.02 -7.88 -9.21
CA CYS A 101 -10.55 -7.92 -7.86
C CYS A 101 -11.12 -9.31 -7.48
N GLU A 102 -11.86 -9.95 -8.38
CA GLU A 102 -12.38 -11.31 -8.19
C GLU A 102 -11.26 -12.35 -8.08
N GLU A 103 -10.17 -12.19 -8.83
CA GLU A 103 -9.01 -13.07 -8.70
C GLU A 103 -8.29 -12.88 -7.36
N PHE A 104 -8.16 -11.63 -6.89
CA PHE A 104 -7.64 -11.34 -5.55
C PHE A 104 -8.46 -11.98 -4.43
N ALA A 105 -9.78 -12.04 -4.58
CA ALA A 105 -10.68 -12.70 -3.61
C ALA A 105 -10.40 -14.20 -3.44
N LYS A 106 -9.82 -14.86 -4.46
CA LYS A 106 -9.50 -16.30 -4.43
C LYS A 106 -8.19 -16.62 -3.72
N HIS A 107 -7.34 -15.61 -3.46
CA HIS A 107 -5.96 -15.80 -2.99
C HIS A 107 -5.65 -15.06 -1.68
N ILE A 108 -6.65 -14.86 -0.81
CA ILE A 108 -6.51 -14.12 0.46
C ILE A 108 -5.29 -14.61 1.26
N GLU A 109 -5.22 -15.91 1.54
CA GLU A 109 -4.14 -16.52 2.33
C GLU A 109 -2.75 -16.22 1.74
N ARG A 110 -2.59 -16.35 0.42
CA ARG A 110 -1.33 -16.06 -0.27
C ARG A 110 -0.89 -14.62 -0.03
N HIS A 111 -1.80 -13.66 -0.17
CA HIS A 111 -1.48 -12.25 0.04
C HIS A 111 -1.18 -11.98 1.51
N ILE A 112 -2.07 -12.39 2.42
CA ILE A 112 -1.91 -12.15 3.86
C ILE A 112 -0.60 -12.74 4.40
N SER A 113 -0.19 -13.93 3.92
CA SER A 113 1.06 -14.58 4.34
C SER A 113 2.34 -13.76 4.08
N VAL A 114 2.27 -12.77 3.18
CA VAL A 114 3.41 -11.88 2.86
C VAL A 114 3.13 -10.41 3.13
N TYR A 115 1.96 -10.06 3.67
CA TYR A 115 1.52 -8.68 3.89
C TYR A 115 1.93 -8.10 5.25
N GLY A 116 3.00 -8.65 5.84
CA GLY A 116 3.61 -8.19 7.09
C GLY A 116 3.10 -8.95 8.31
N ALA A 117 3.98 -9.08 9.31
CA ALA A 117 3.65 -9.73 10.59
C ALA A 117 2.71 -8.87 11.43
N ASP A 118 1.94 -9.50 12.32
CA ASP A 118 1.01 -8.85 13.26
C ASP A 118 -0.11 -8.03 12.60
N ASN A 119 -0.36 -8.28 11.31
CA ASN A 119 -1.34 -7.54 10.53
C ASN A 119 -2.79 -7.85 10.96
N ASP A 120 -3.03 -8.97 11.65
CA ASP A 120 -4.31 -9.31 12.29
C ASP A 120 -4.71 -8.31 13.38
N GLN A 121 -3.73 -7.66 14.01
CA GLN A 121 -3.97 -6.60 15.00
C GLN A 121 -4.45 -5.29 14.35
N ARG A 122 -4.20 -5.11 13.05
CA ARG A 122 -4.61 -3.92 12.28
C ARG A 122 -5.86 -4.18 11.43
N LEU A 123 -5.91 -5.31 10.72
CA LEU A 123 -7.00 -5.70 9.83
C LEU A 123 -8.16 -6.32 10.62
N THR A 124 -8.84 -5.49 11.41
CA THR A 124 -9.94 -5.92 12.28
C THR A 124 -11.32 -5.68 11.66
N GLY A 125 -11.41 -4.87 10.60
CA GLY A 125 -12.67 -4.36 10.06
C GLY A 125 -13.05 -2.98 10.61
N GLU A 126 -12.29 -2.45 11.55
CA GLU A 126 -12.46 -1.11 12.12
C GLU A 126 -11.39 -0.15 11.55
N HIS A 127 -11.56 1.16 11.78
CA HIS A 127 -10.54 2.18 11.50
C HIS A 127 -10.05 2.19 10.04
N GLU A 128 -11.00 2.18 9.09
CA GLU A 128 -10.75 2.13 7.64
C GLU A 128 -9.97 0.89 7.14
N THR A 129 -10.22 -0.27 7.76
CA THR A 129 -9.67 -1.56 7.33
C THR A 129 -10.76 -2.60 7.10
N GLN A 130 -10.45 -3.64 6.33
CA GLN A 130 -11.25 -4.87 6.27
C GLN A 130 -10.69 -5.91 7.27
N SER A 131 -11.53 -6.82 7.75
CA SER A 131 -11.11 -7.96 8.56
C SER A 131 -10.16 -8.87 7.78
N ILE A 132 -9.10 -9.37 8.42
CA ILE A 132 -8.01 -10.14 7.79
C ILE A 132 -8.47 -11.37 7.00
N ASP A 133 -9.54 -12.03 7.45
CA ASP A 133 -10.08 -13.26 6.82
C ASP A 133 -11.13 -12.97 5.73
N LYS A 134 -11.47 -11.69 5.52
CA LYS A 134 -12.49 -11.27 4.56
C LYS A 134 -11.85 -10.51 3.41
N PHE A 135 -12.52 -10.56 2.27
CA PHE A 135 -12.16 -9.77 1.12
C PHE A 135 -13.36 -8.99 0.61
N SER A 136 -13.15 -7.70 0.35
CA SER A 136 -14.11 -6.85 -0.34
C SER A 136 -13.39 -5.85 -1.23
N TYR A 137 -14.08 -5.36 -2.26
CA TYR A 137 -13.61 -4.26 -3.09
C TYR A 137 -14.75 -3.28 -3.35
N GLY A 138 -14.43 -2.01 -3.53
CA GLY A 138 -15.45 -0.98 -3.70
C GLY A 138 -14.92 0.31 -4.29
N VAL A 139 -15.82 1.05 -4.92
CA VAL A 139 -15.57 2.40 -5.45
C VAL A 139 -15.44 3.37 -4.30
N SER A 140 -14.27 4.01 -4.17
CA SER A 140 -13.98 4.97 -3.09
C SER A 140 -14.21 4.43 -1.66
N ASP A 141 -14.38 3.12 -1.49
CA ASP A 141 -14.62 2.50 -0.19
C ASP A 141 -13.28 2.31 0.55
N ARG A 142 -13.13 3.05 1.65
CA ARG A 142 -11.94 2.98 2.50
C ARG A 142 -11.96 1.78 3.45
N GLY A 143 -13.12 1.16 3.71
CA GLY A 143 -13.23 -0.08 4.49
C GLY A 143 -12.99 -1.35 3.68
N ALA A 144 -12.83 -1.23 2.36
CA ALA A 144 -12.58 -2.35 1.49
C ALA A 144 -11.13 -2.84 1.52
N SER A 145 -10.92 -4.12 1.18
CA SER A 145 -9.58 -4.68 0.97
C SER A 145 -8.88 -4.04 -0.22
N ILE A 146 -9.59 -3.92 -1.34
CA ILE A 146 -9.12 -3.19 -2.53
C ILE A 146 -10.05 -2.01 -2.79
N ARG A 147 -9.48 -0.82 -2.86
CA ARG A 147 -10.21 0.39 -3.27
C ARG A 147 -10.01 0.63 -4.76
N ILE A 148 -11.11 0.92 -5.45
CA ILE A 148 -11.11 1.47 -6.81
C ILE A 148 -11.18 3.01 -6.65
N PRO A 149 -10.11 3.76 -6.96
CA PRO A 149 -10.12 5.22 -6.83
C PRO A 149 -11.14 5.86 -7.78
N VAL A 150 -11.84 6.90 -7.33
CA VAL A 150 -12.85 7.62 -8.14
C VAL A 150 -12.31 8.08 -9.50
N GLY A 151 -11.06 8.55 -9.55
CA GLY A 151 -10.43 8.98 -10.79
C GLY A 151 -10.36 7.87 -11.86
N THR A 152 -10.29 6.60 -11.46
CA THR A 152 -10.33 5.48 -12.43
C THR A 152 -11.67 5.45 -13.17
N ILE A 153 -12.77 5.78 -12.49
CA ILE A 153 -14.11 5.78 -13.06
C ILE A 153 -14.36 7.06 -13.85
N GLU A 154 -13.95 8.20 -13.30
CA GLU A 154 -14.05 9.51 -13.96
C GLU A 154 -13.26 9.54 -15.27
N ASP A 155 -12.13 8.83 -15.34
CA ASP A 155 -11.31 8.66 -16.55
C ASP A 155 -11.82 7.54 -17.48
N GLY A 156 -13.05 7.06 -17.27
CA GLY A 156 -13.70 6.07 -18.12
C GLY A 156 -13.09 4.69 -17.98
N TRP A 157 -12.92 4.21 -16.74
CA TRP A 157 -12.27 2.93 -16.41
C TRP A 157 -10.83 2.82 -16.89
N LYS A 158 -10.06 3.89 -16.69
CA LYS A 158 -8.62 3.94 -16.95
C LYS A 158 -7.90 4.43 -15.72
N GLY A 159 -7.07 3.59 -15.11
CA GLY A 159 -6.48 3.96 -13.83
C GLY A 159 -5.76 2.84 -13.11
N ARG A 160 -6.03 2.73 -11.81
CA ARG A 160 -5.28 1.90 -10.87
C ARG A 160 -6.19 1.29 -9.82
N LEU A 161 -5.72 0.23 -9.18
CA LEU A 161 -6.30 -0.31 -7.96
C LEU A 161 -5.40 0.05 -6.78
N GLU A 162 -5.96 0.09 -5.57
CA GLU A 162 -5.22 0.24 -4.33
C GLU A 162 -5.51 -0.94 -3.42
N ASP A 163 -4.50 -1.79 -3.18
CA ASP A 163 -4.57 -2.83 -2.15
C ASP A 163 -4.22 -2.24 -0.79
N ARG A 164 -5.19 -2.18 0.12
CA ARG A 164 -5.06 -1.55 1.44
C ARG A 164 -4.59 -2.50 2.53
N ARG A 165 -4.43 -3.79 2.19
CA ARG A 165 -4.12 -4.85 3.14
C ARG A 165 -2.65 -4.99 3.55
N PRO A 166 -1.62 -4.55 2.80
CA PRO A 166 -0.25 -4.66 3.30
C PRO A 166 -0.03 -3.81 4.55
N ALA A 167 0.64 -4.37 5.56
CA ALA A 167 1.05 -3.67 6.77
C ALA A 167 2.26 -2.76 6.52
N SER A 168 2.46 -1.78 7.41
CA SER A 168 3.63 -0.88 7.39
C SER A 168 4.98 -1.59 7.47
N ASN A 169 5.05 -2.78 8.09
CA ASN A 169 6.25 -3.61 8.20
C ASN A 169 6.41 -4.62 7.04
N ALA A 170 5.53 -4.59 6.03
CA ALA A 170 5.59 -5.55 4.93
C ALA A 170 6.85 -5.37 4.07
N ASP A 171 7.31 -6.47 3.49
CA ASP A 171 8.40 -6.48 2.51
C ASP A 171 7.84 -6.08 1.14
N PRO A 172 8.23 -4.91 0.58
CA PRO A 172 7.66 -4.39 -0.66
C PRO A 172 7.90 -5.33 -1.84
N TYR A 173 9.00 -6.11 -1.87
CA TYR A 173 9.25 -7.06 -2.94
C TYR A 173 8.24 -8.20 -2.94
N LYS A 174 7.94 -8.76 -1.77
CA LYS A 174 7.00 -9.87 -1.64
C LYS A 174 5.57 -9.43 -1.92
N VAL A 175 5.20 -8.23 -1.45
CA VAL A 175 3.91 -7.61 -1.75
C VAL A 175 3.73 -7.42 -3.25
N ALA A 176 4.69 -6.78 -3.91
CA ALA A 176 4.63 -6.54 -5.35
C ALA A 176 4.61 -7.85 -6.16
N ALA A 177 5.41 -8.85 -5.78
CA ALA A 177 5.42 -10.16 -6.43
C ALA A 177 4.05 -10.87 -6.32
N ALA A 178 3.40 -10.81 -5.15
CA ALA A 178 2.07 -11.39 -4.96
C ALA A 178 1.02 -10.69 -5.82
N ILE A 179 1.03 -9.35 -5.87
CA ILE A 179 0.13 -8.53 -6.71
C ILE A 179 0.30 -8.89 -8.19
N ILE A 180 1.53 -8.88 -8.70
CA ILE A 180 1.82 -9.21 -10.11
C ILE A 180 1.33 -10.62 -10.45
N LYS A 181 1.57 -11.59 -9.56
CA LYS A 181 1.12 -12.96 -9.78
C LYS A 181 -0.40 -13.04 -9.93
N THR A 182 -1.15 -12.34 -9.09
CA THR A 182 -2.63 -12.31 -9.17
C THR A 182 -3.12 -11.62 -10.44
N CYS A 183 -2.55 -10.47 -10.80
CA CYS A 183 -2.94 -9.78 -12.03
C CYS A 183 -2.72 -10.65 -13.27
N LYS A 184 -1.61 -11.40 -13.32
CA LYS A 184 -1.36 -12.38 -14.40
C LYS A 184 -2.39 -13.51 -14.42
N GLN A 185 -2.79 -14.02 -13.25
CA GLN A 185 -3.81 -15.07 -13.14
C GLN A 185 -5.21 -14.60 -13.56
N ALA A 186 -5.52 -13.31 -13.40
CA ALA A 186 -6.76 -12.70 -13.90
C ALA A 186 -6.78 -12.54 -15.44
N GLY A 187 -5.74 -13.03 -16.15
CA GLY A 187 -5.59 -12.84 -17.59
C GLY A 187 -5.10 -11.43 -17.98
N GLN A 188 -4.61 -10.65 -17.01
CA GLN A 188 -4.20 -9.25 -17.19
C GLN A 188 -2.68 -9.10 -16.99
N GLY A 189 -1.89 -9.95 -17.66
CA GLY A 189 -0.45 -10.12 -17.45
C GLY A 189 0.47 -9.32 -18.35
#